data_AF-A0A6B3ELQ2-F1
#
_entry.id   AF-A0A6B3ELQ2-F1
#
_cell.length_a   1.000
_cell.length_b   1.000
_cell.length_c   1.000
_cell.angle_alpha   90.00
_cell.angle_beta   90.00
_cell.angle_gamma   90.00
#
_symmetry.space_group_name_H-M   'P 1'
#
loop_
_entity.id
_entity.type
_entity.pdbx_description
1 polymer ?
#
loop_
_entity_poly.entity_id
_entity_poly.type
_entity_poly.pdbx_seq_one_letter_code
_entity_poly.pdbx_strand_id
1 'polypeptide(L)'
;RGALEEAGALEYTTIVASPASDPAGFKYLAPYTGSAIGQHWMYEGKHVLIIFDDLSKQADAYRAVSLLLRRPPGREAYPGDVFYLHS
;
A
#
# COMPACT_ATOMS: atom_id res chain seq x y z
N ARG A 1 13.15 -7.43 -8.69
CA ARG A 1 12.95 -7.77 -10.12
C ARG A 1 13.71 -9.06 -10.45
N GLY A 2 15.04 -9.12 -10.26
CA GLY A 2 15.86 -10.32 -10.52
C GLY A 2 15.24 -11.67 -10.11
N ALA A 3 14.93 -11.86 -8.82
CA ALA A 3 14.36 -13.13 -8.35
C ALA A 3 13.01 -13.52 -9.00
N LEU A 4 12.15 -12.56 -9.32
CA LEU A 4 10.86 -12.83 -9.98
C LEU A 4 11.06 -13.14 -11.47
N GLU A 5 12.02 -12.48 -12.10
CA GLU A 5 12.37 -12.67 -13.51
C GLU A 5 13.04 -14.03 -13.73
N GLU A 6 14.01 -14.39 -12.88
CA GLU A 6 14.69 -15.69 -12.88
C GLU A 6 13.72 -16.86 -12.68
N ALA A 7 12.65 -16.65 -11.91
CA ALA A 7 11.61 -17.65 -11.66
C ALA A 7 10.47 -17.63 -12.69
N GLY A 8 10.49 -16.75 -13.70
CA GLY A 8 9.41 -16.59 -14.67
C GLY A 8 8.11 -16.01 -14.09
N ALA A 9 8.15 -15.46 -12.87
CA ALA A 9 6.97 -14.97 -12.16
C ALA A 9 6.48 -13.61 -12.65
N LEU A 10 7.30 -12.85 -13.39
CA LEU A 10 6.90 -11.56 -13.94
C LEU A 10 5.81 -11.65 -15.01
N GLU A 11 5.54 -12.83 -15.58
CA GLU A 11 4.45 -13.03 -16.56
C GLU A 11 3.06 -12.79 -15.95
N TYR A 12 2.92 -12.97 -14.63
CA TYR A 12 1.65 -12.84 -13.90
C TYR A 12 1.77 -11.96 -12.65
N THR A 13 2.88 -11.26 -12.47
CA THR A 13 3.11 -10.38 -11.32
C THR A 13 3.13 -8.91 -11.73
N THR A 14 2.29 -8.10 -11.10
CA THR A 14 2.38 -6.64 -11.18
C THR A 14 3.00 -6.09 -9.90
N ILE A 15 3.97 -5.18 -10.04
CA ILE A 15 4.64 -4.53 -8.90
C ILE A 15 4.16 -3.08 -8.82
N VAL A 16 3.39 -2.75 -7.79
CA VAL A 16 3.10 -1.37 -7.41
C VAL A 16 4.22 -0.89 -6.50
N ALA A 17 5.12 -0.07 -7.04
CA ALA A 17 6.29 0.42 -6.31
C ALA A 17 6.07 1.85 -5.83
N SER A 18 6.21 2.07 -4.52
CA SER A 18 6.43 3.40 -3.94
C SER A 18 7.71 3.38 -3.10
N PRO A 19 8.89 3.59 -3.71
CA PRO A 19 10.18 3.55 -3.02
C PRO A 19 10.27 4.59 -1.88
N ALA A 20 11.27 4.41 -1.01
CA ALA A 20 11.49 5.30 0.13
C ALA A 20 11.71 6.78 -0.26
N SER A 21 12.19 7.04 -1.47
CA SER A 21 12.35 8.39 -2.05
C SER A 21 11.04 9.10 -2.37
N ASP A 22 9.93 8.36 -2.51
CA ASP A 22 8.66 8.94 -2.90
C ASP A 22 7.99 9.72 -1.75
N PRO A 23 7.15 10.71 -2.10
CA PRO A 23 6.33 11.41 -1.12
C PRO A 23 5.45 10.47 -0.30
N ALA A 24 5.14 10.85 0.94
CA ALA A 24 4.28 10.08 1.83
C ALA A 24 2.90 9.75 1.21
N GLY A 25 2.36 10.64 0.36
CA GLY A 25 1.11 10.40 -0.35
C GLY A 25 1.13 9.16 -1.24
N PHE A 26 2.25 8.87 -1.93
CA PHE A 26 2.36 7.68 -2.78
C PHE A 26 2.43 6.41 -1.94
N LYS A 27 3.17 6.43 -0.83
CA LYS A 27 3.26 5.29 0.10
C LYS A 27 1.92 5.00 0.77
N TYR A 28 1.16 6.04 1.11
CA TYR A 28 -0.21 5.94 1.63
C TYR A 28 -1.16 5.28 0.61
N LEU A 29 -1.05 5.64 -0.67
CA LEU A 29 -1.96 5.18 -1.72
C LEU A 29 -1.57 3.86 -2.39
N ALA A 30 -0.30 3.45 -2.34
CA ALA A 30 0.17 2.26 -3.06
C ALA A 30 -0.61 0.98 -2.73
N PRO A 31 -0.97 0.67 -1.46
CA PRO A 31 -1.79 -0.49 -1.15
C PRO A 31 -3.20 -0.43 -1.73
N TYR A 32 -3.81 0.75 -1.79
CA TYR A 32 -5.12 0.94 -2.44
C TYR A 32 -5.03 0.75 -3.96
N THR A 33 -3.99 1.28 -4.60
CA THR A 33 -3.76 1.07 -6.04
C THR A 33 -3.58 -0.41 -6.37
N GLY A 34 -2.78 -1.15 -5.58
CA GLY A 34 -2.62 -2.60 -5.74
C GLY A 34 -3.94 -3.35 -5.52
N SER A 35 -4.72 -2.94 -4.52
CA SER A 35 -6.05 -3.49 -4.25
C SER A 35 -7.01 -3.26 -5.42
N ALA A 36 -7.03 -2.06 -6.00
CA ALA A 36 -7.89 -1.74 -7.13
C ALA A 36 -7.54 -2.54 -8.40
N ILE A 37 -6.25 -2.69 -8.71
CA ILE A 37 -5.78 -3.55 -9.81
C ILE A 37 -6.25 -4.99 -9.59
N GLY A 38 -6.04 -5.53 -8.39
CA GLY A 38 -6.45 -6.89 -8.07
C GLY A 38 -7.97 -7.07 -8.08
N GLN A 39 -8.72 -6.08 -7.58
CA GLN A 39 -10.19 -6.10 -7.59
C GLN A 39 -10.74 -6.16 -9.01
N HIS A 40 -10.14 -5.44 -9.96
CA HIS A 40 -10.57 -5.52 -11.36
C HIS A 40 -10.53 -6.97 -11.87
N TRP A 41 -9.43 -7.69 -11.67
CA TRP A 41 -9.32 -9.10 -12.07
C TRP A 41 -10.22 -10.02 -11.25
N MET A 42 -10.38 -9.74 -9.95
CA MET A 42 -11.29 -10.49 -9.07
C MET A 42 -12.73 -10.41 -9.57
N TYR A 43 -13.22 -9.23 -9.94
CA TYR A 43 -14.58 -9.05 -10.45
C TYR A 43 -14.78 -9.61 -11.87
N GLU A 44 -13.70 -9.84 -12.62
CA GLU A 44 -13.72 -10.63 -13.86
C GLU A 44 -13.73 -12.15 -13.62
N GLY A 45 -13.77 -12.60 -12.37
CA GLY A 45 -13.80 -14.02 -12.01
C GLY A 45 -12.42 -14.68 -11.92
N LYS A 46 -11.32 -13.91 -11.89
CA LYS A 46 -9.97 -14.44 -11.71
C LYS A 46 -9.60 -14.55 -10.23
N HIS A 47 -8.65 -15.42 -9.92
CA HIS A 47 -8.02 -15.49 -8.61
C HIS A 47 -6.81 -14.56 -8.56
N VAL A 48 -6.68 -13.81 -7.46
CA VAL A 48 -5.62 -12.81 -7.28
C VAL A 48 -4.98 -12.98 -5.91
N LEU A 49 -3.65 -12.84 -5.87
CA LEU A 49 -2.87 -12.73 -4.65
C LEU A 49 -2.31 -11.31 -4.54
N ILE A 50 -2.49 -10.66 -3.40
CA ILE A 50 -1.93 -9.34 -3.10
C ILE A 50 -1.02 -9.46 -1.89
N ILE A 51 0.20 -8.92 -2.00
CA ILE A 51 1.19 -8.86 -0.93
C ILE A 51 1.48 -7.39 -0.65
N PHE A 52 1.35 -6.99 0.62
CA PHE A 52 1.73 -5.66 1.09
C PHE A 52 3.05 -5.74 1.85
N ASP A 53 4.08 -5.03 1.36
CA ASP A 53 5.42 -4.98 1.95
C ASP A 53 5.86 -3.51 2.13
N ASP A 54 5.58 -2.86 3.26
CA ASP A 54 4.80 -3.36 4.40
C ASP A 54 3.76 -2.33 4.85
N LEU A 55 2.71 -2.80 5.54
CA LEU A 55 1.62 -1.93 6.01
C LEU A 55 2.04 -1.01 7.16
N SER A 56 3.11 -1.33 7.88
CA SER A 56 3.66 -0.45 8.91
C SER A 56 4.19 0.85 8.29
N LYS A 57 4.89 0.78 7.16
CA LYS A 57 5.35 1.94 6.38
C LYS A 57 4.17 2.72 5.78
N GLN A 58 3.06 2.06 5.43
CA GLN A 58 1.83 2.75 5.01
C GLN A 58 1.25 3.57 6.17
N ALA A 59 1.14 2.98 7.37
CA ALA A 59 0.66 3.69 8.56
C ALA A 59 1.55 4.89 8.91
N ASP A 60 2.88 4.75 8.79
CA ASP A 60 3.82 5.85 9.00
C ASP A 60 3.63 7.00 8.00
N ALA A 61 3.38 6.66 6.73
CA ALA A 61 3.06 7.64 5.70
C ALA A 61 1.73 8.35 6.00
N TYR A 62 0.69 7.61 6.40
CA TYR A 62 -0.61 8.17 6.77
C TYR A 62 -0.53 9.07 8.00
N ARG A 63 0.30 8.71 8.99
CA ARG A 63 0.64 9.54 10.14
C ARG A 63 1.29 10.85 9.71
N ALA A 64 2.32 10.80 8.87
CA ALA A 64 2.99 12.02 8.38
C ALA A 64 2.02 12.95 7.66
N VAL A 65 1.18 12.42 6.77
CA VAL A 65 0.14 13.20 6.06
C VAL A 65 -0.85 13.82 7.03
N SER A 66 -1.35 13.04 8.00
CA SER A 66 -2.34 13.51 8.97
C SER A 66 -1.81 14.61 9.89
N LEU A 67 -0.56 14.50 10.34
CA LEU A 67 0.10 15.51 11.16
C LEU A 67 0.36 16.81 10.39
N LEU A 68 0.78 16.72 9.12
CA LEU A 68 0.94 17.90 8.26
C LEU A 68 -0.38 18.65 8.05
N LEU A 69 -1.50 17.91 7.98
CA LEU A 69 -2.86 18.46 7.92
C LEU A 69 -3.41 18.88 9.30
N ARG A 70 -2.60 18.81 10.36
CA ARG A 70 -2.97 19.16 11.74
C ARG A 70 -4.19 18.38 12.27
N ARG A 71 -4.38 17.15 11.81
CA ARG A 71 -5.38 16.25 12.42
C ARG A 71 -4.95 15.89 13.84
N PRO A 72 -5.88 15.82 14.82
CA PRO A 72 -5.54 15.43 16.18
C PRO A 72 -4.91 14.02 16.22
N PRO A 73 -3.71 13.86 16.83
CA PRO A 73 -3.10 12.55 16.98
C PRO A 73 -3.64 11.79 18.20
N GLY A 74 -3.62 10.46 18.11
CA GLY A 74 -3.89 9.53 19.20
C GLY A 74 -2.62 8.83 19.69
N ARG A 75 -2.75 7.54 20.03
CA ARG A 75 -1.63 6.70 20.49
C ARG A 75 -0.50 6.68 19.46
N GLU A 76 0.74 6.81 19.94
CA GLU A 76 1.97 6.78 19.10
C GLU A 76 1.96 7.78 17.93
N ALA A 77 1.23 8.89 18.12
CA ALA A 77 1.01 9.95 17.15
C ALA A 77 0.27 9.55 15.86
N TYR A 78 -0.31 8.35 15.79
CA TYR A 78 -1.16 7.96 14.67
C TYR A 78 -2.50 8.72 14.70
N PRO A 79 -3.13 8.97 13.54
CA PRO A 79 -4.46 9.56 13.49
C PRO A 79 -5.50 8.57 14.06
N GLY A 80 -6.63 9.09 14.57
CA GLY A 80 -7.66 8.27 15.22
C GLY A 80 -8.29 7.20 14.33
N ASP A 81 -8.21 7.37 13.00
CA ASP A 81 -8.72 6.46 11.98
C ASP A 81 -7.64 5.55 11.36
N VAL A 82 -6.47 5.40 11.99
CA VAL A 82 -5.41 4.48 11.52
C VAL A 82 -5.87 3.02 11.42
N PHE A 83 -6.87 2.61 12.21
CA PHE A 83 -7.49 1.30 12.08
C PHE A 83 -8.29 1.18 10.76
N TYR A 84 -9.06 2.21 10.42
CA TYR A 84 -9.85 2.27 9.18
C TYR A 84 -8.97 2.29 7.92
N LEU A 85 -7.71 2.70 8.05
CA LEU A 85 -6.73 2.60 6.98
C LEU A 85 -6.54 1.16 6.48
N HIS A 86 -6.56 0.17 7.38
CA HIS A 86 -6.18 -1.22 7.09
C HIS A 86 -7.31 -2.26 7.24
N SER A 87 -8.52 -1.85 7.67
CA SER A 87 -9.69 -2.72 7.79
C SER A 87 -10.34 -3.01 6.43
#